data_AF-A0A7L2TX43-F1
#
_entry.id   AF-A0A7L2TX43-F1
#
_cell.length_a   1.000
_cell.length_b   1.000
_cell.length_c   1.000
_cell.angle_alpha   90.00
_cell.angle_beta   90.00
_cell.angle_gamma   90.00
#
_symmetry.space_group_name_H-M   'P 1'
#
loop_
_entity.id
_entity.type
_entity.pdbx_description
1 polymer ?
#
loop_
_entity_poly.entity_id
_entity_poly.type
_entity_poly.pdbx_seq_one_letter_code
_entity_poly.pdbx_strand_id
1 'polypeptide(L)' 'PNVSISLVPSSFQPGPNHLLCSVMDFYPAQVQLRWFQGQQELSGYVVATDVVPNRDWTYQLLVLLETPP' A
#
# COMPACT_ATOMS: atom_id res chain seq x y z
N PRO A 1 2.58 2.37 14.12
CA PRO A 1 2.46 1.79 12.76
C PRO A 1 3.74 1.02 12.40
N ASN A 2 3.58 -0.21 11.96
CA ASN A 2 4.62 -0.98 11.29
C ASN A 2 4.39 -0.88 9.78
N VAL A 3 5.40 -0.47 9.01
CA VAL A 3 5.28 -0.27 7.56
C VAL A 3 6.29 -1.15 6.85
N SER A 4 5.83 -1.95 5.90
CA SER A 4 6.68 -2.73 5.01
C SER A 4 6.25 -2.57 3.56
N ILE A 5 7.22 -2.59 2.65
CA ILE A 5 7.00 -2.50 1.21
C ILE A 5 7.60 -3.75 0.57
N SER A 6 6.82 -4.44 -0.25
CA SER A 6 7.26 -5.62 -1.00
C SER A 6 6.88 -5.53 -2.47
N LEU A 7 7.74 -6.12 -3.32
CA LEU A 7 7.42 -6.32 -4.73
C LEU A 7 6.50 -7.53 -4.85
N VAL A 8 5.40 -7.36 -5.58
CA VAL A 8 4.45 -8.41 -5.93
C VAL A 8 4.59 -8.69 -7.43
N PRO A 9 5.10 -9.88 -7.82
CA PRO A 9 5.25 -10.24 -9.22
C PRO A 9 3.90 -10.26 -9.94
N SER A 10 3.83 -9.72 -11.16
CA SER A 10 2.70 -9.98 -12.05
C SER A 10 2.76 -11.44 -12.51
N SER A 11 1.80 -12.25 -12.09
CA SER A 11 1.85 -13.71 -12.25
C SER A 11 1.77 -14.22 -13.70
N PHE A 12 1.54 -13.36 -14.70
CA PHE A 12 1.14 -13.85 -16.04
C PHE A 12 1.69 -13.15 -17.29
N GLN A 13 2.56 -12.13 -17.23
CA GLN A 13 3.13 -11.48 -18.43
C GLN A 13 4.28 -10.52 -18.07
N PRO A 14 5.11 -10.03 -19.02
CA PRO A 14 5.87 -8.80 -18.84
C PRO A 14 4.89 -7.63 -18.70
N GLY A 15 4.34 -7.49 -17.50
CA GLY A 15 3.39 -6.47 -17.10
C GLY A 15 4.00 -5.53 -16.06
N PRO A 16 3.26 -4.48 -15.67
CA PRO A 16 3.67 -3.59 -14.59
C PRO A 16 3.97 -4.38 -13.31
N ASN A 17 5.09 -4.08 -12.66
CA ASN A 17 5.38 -4.62 -11.33
C ASN A 17 4.44 -3.95 -10.33
N HIS A 18 3.99 -4.70 -9.33
CA HIS A 18 3.18 -4.13 -8.25
C HIS A 18 4.02 -3.95 -6.99
N LEU A 19 3.84 -2.83 -6.31
CA LEU A 19 4.38 -2.60 -4.98
C LEU A 19 3.24 -2.71 -3.97
N LEU A 20 3.40 -3.55 -2.96
CA LEU A 20 2.47 -3.68 -1.85
C LEU A 20 3.06 -2.97 -0.63
N CYS A 21 2.39 -1.93 -0.16
CA CYS A 21 2.64 -1.32 1.14
C CYS A 21 1.68 -1.90 2.17
N SER A 22 2.23 -2.52 3.21
CA SER A 22 1.48 -3.03 4.35
C SER A 22 1.69 -2.10 5.54
N VAL A 23 0.61 -1.50 6.02
CA VAL A 23 0.60 -0.64 7.21
C VAL A 23 -0.18 -1.36 8.31
N MET A 24 0.53 -1.77 9.35
CA MET A 24 -0.02 -2.55 10.46
C MET A 24 0.04 -1.75 11.77
N ASP A 25 -0.72 -2.19 12.77
CA ASP A 25 -0.62 -1.76 14.16
C ASP A 25 -0.65 -0.22 14.31
N PHE A 26 -1.59 0.43 13.62
CA PHE A 26 -1.79 1.86 13.71
C PHE A 26 -3.07 2.22 14.45
N TYR A 27 -3.07 3.37 15.12
CA TYR A 27 -4.20 3.96 15.82
C TYR A 27 -3.98 5.48 15.87
N PRO A 28 -5.00 6.33 15.70
CA PRO A 28 -6.41 6.02 15.42
C PRO A 28 -6.66 5.50 13.99
N ALA A 29 -7.90 5.13 13.69
CA ALA A 29 -8.29 4.57 12.38
C ALA A 29 -8.02 5.50 11.19
N GLN A 30 -8.01 6.81 11.43
CA GLN A 30 -7.88 7.80 10.38
C GLN A 30 -6.42 7.92 9.94
N VAL A 31 -6.15 7.57 8.69
CA VAL A 31 -4.81 7.49 8.10
C VAL A 31 -4.81 8.07 6.70
N GLN A 32 -3.66 8.64 6.30
CA GLN A 32 -3.43 9.09 4.94
C GLN A 32 -2.14 8.46 4.42
N LEU A 33 -2.20 7.86 3.24
CA LEU A 33 -1.05 7.27 2.56
C LEU A 33 -0.86 7.95 1.21
N ARG A 34 0.39 8.26 0.87
CA ARG A 34 0.77 8.87 -0.41
C ARG A 34 2.02 8.18 -0.92
N TRP A 35 2.03 7.87 -2.22
CA TRP A 35 3.19 7.30 -2.89
C TRP A 35 4.00 8.41 -3.54
N PHE A 36 5.33 8.27 -3.55
CA PHE A 36 6.23 9.21 -4.19
C PHE A 36 7.28 8.46 -5.02
N GLN A 37 7.53 8.94 -6.22
CA GLN A 37 8.71 8.61 -7.01
C GLN A 37 9.62 9.82 -7.04
N GLY A 38 10.70 9.80 -6.26
CA GLY A 38 11.50 10.99 -5.98
C GLY A 38 10.66 12.04 -5.24
N GLN A 39 10.41 13.18 -5.88
CA GLN A 39 9.61 14.29 -5.32
C GLN A 39 8.18 14.36 -5.90
N GLN A 40 7.85 13.49 -6.85
CA GLN A 40 6.55 13.50 -7.51
C GLN A 40 5.58 12.55 -6.80
N GLU A 41 4.42 13.06 -6.39
CA GLU A 41 3.35 12.26 -5.82
C GLU A 41 2.70 11.40 -6.91
N LEU A 42 2.59 10.09 -6.64
CA LEU A 42 1.90 9.13 -7.49
C LEU A 42 0.47 8.95 -6.99
N SER A 43 -0.49 9.34 -7.82
CA SER A 43 -1.93 9.19 -7.55
C SER A 43 -2.63 8.28 -8.54
N GLY A 44 -2.08 8.11 -9.74
CA GLY A 44 -2.51 7.09 -10.69
C GLY A 44 -2.03 5.72 -10.23
N TYR A 45 -2.86 4.69 -10.41
CA TYR A 45 -2.50 3.28 -10.16
C TYR A 45 -2.33 2.87 -8.69
N VAL A 46 -2.93 3.63 -7.76
CA VAL A 46 -2.98 3.27 -6.34
C VAL A 46 -4.31 2.58 -6.03
N VAL A 47 -4.25 1.35 -5.55
CA VAL A 47 -5.40 0.57 -5.07
C VAL A 47 -5.23 0.31 -3.58
N ALA A 48 -5.98 1.03 -2.76
CA ALA A 48 -6.03 0.81 -1.31
C ALA A 48 -7.17 -0.14 -0.96
N THR A 49 -6.93 -1.06 -0.02
CA THR A 49 -8.01 -1.80 0.64
C THR A 49 -8.70 -0.91 1.67
N ASP A 50 -9.83 -1.37 2.20
CA ASP A 50 -10.41 -0.75 3.39
C ASP A 50 -9.46 -0.84 4.59
N VAL A 51 -9.61 0.10 5.53
CA VAL A 51 -8.97 0.04 6.84
C VAL A 51 -9.67 -1.03 7.66
N VAL A 52 -8.93 -2.05 8.09
CA VAL A 52 -9.47 -3.18 8.84
C VAL A 52 -9.08 -3.07 10.32
N PRO A 53 -10.02 -3.20 11.27
CA PRO A 53 -9.70 -3.21 12.69
C PRO A 53 -9.09 -4.55 13.14
N ASN A 54 -8.10 -4.47 14.02
CA ASN A 54 -7.51 -5.60 14.72
C ASN A 54 -8.23 -5.86 16.06
N ARG A 55 -7.95 -7.02 16.68
CA ARG A 55 -8.55 -7.40 17.98
C ARG A 55 -7.95 -6.64 19.17
N ASP A 56 -6.82 -6.00 18.99
CA ASP A 56 -6.03 -5.31 20.02
C ASP A 56 -6.22 -3.79 19.97
N TRP A 57 -7.32 -3.32 19.35
CA TRP A 57 -7.67 -1.90 19.17
C TRP A 57 -6.80 -1.14 18.17
N THR A 58 -5.94 -1.82 17.42
CA THR A 58 -5.21 -1.21 16.30
C THR A 58 -5.93 -1.46 14.96
N TYR A 59 -5.37 -0.93 13.87
CA TYR A 59 -5.89 -1.07 12.51
C TYR A 59 -4.78 -1.50 11.55
N GLN A 60 -5.19 -2.03 10.40
CA GLN A 60 -4.31 -2.39 9.28
C GLN A 60 -4.87 -1.90 7.94
N LEU A 61 -3.96 -1.63 6.99
CA LEU A 61 -4.26 -1.12 5.66
C LEU A 61 -3.24 -1.68 4.67
N LEU A 62 -3.72 -2.23 3.55
CA LEU A 62 -2.88 -2.66 2.43
C LEU A 62 -3.09 -1.69 1.26
N VAL A 63 -2.00 -1.25 0.64
CA VAL A 63 -2.06 -0.40 -0.55
C VAL A 63 -1.16 -0.97 -1.63
N LEU A 64 -1.77 -1.29 -2.77
CA LEU A 64 -1.08 -1.68 -3.98
C LEU A 64 -0.80 -0.45 -4.84
N LEU A 65 0.41 -0.35 -5.38
CA LEU A 65 0.78 0.61 -6.41
C LEU A 65 1.21 -0.18 -7.65
N GLU A 66 0.51 0.00 -8.77
CA GLU A 66 0.97 -0.53 -10.06
C GLU A 66 2.02 0.43 -10.63
N THR A 67 3.24 -0.08 -10.84
CA THR A 67 4.32 0.69 -11.46
C THR A 67 4.36 0.40 -12.95
N PRO A 68 4.35 1.41 -13.82
CA PRO A 68 4.54 1.16 -15.25
C PRO A 68 5.86 0.41 -15.51
N PRO A 69 5.91 -0.46 -16.54
CA PRO A 69 7.10 -1.23 -16.88
C PRO A 69 8.30 -0.36 -17.28
#